data_AF-A0A1Z5KQ85-F1
#
_entry.id   AF-A0A1Z5KQ85-F1
#
_cell.length_a   1.000
_cell.length_b   1.000
_cell.length_c   1.000
_cell.angle_alpha   90.00
_cell.angle_beta   90.00
_cell.angle_gamma   90.00
#
_symmetry.space_group_name_H-M   'P 1'
#
loop_
_entity.id
_entity.type
_entity.pdbx_description
1 polymer ?
#
loop_
_entity_poly.entity_id
_entity_poly.type
_entity_poly.pdbx_seq_one_letter_code
_entity_poly.pdbx_strand_id
1 'polypeptide(L)'
;MLPTTTTTRSSKRWAFDTDSAPSDYDFQDLTGEKAATVDENEEDASIRDALKRELLLLSSVTNRGEYCSKDEQNILVDLVAQLEALNPTASPARNCQGEWDLCLSSTQFFRSSPFFQSLRVAVNDKALINNGFDLHDRASTPSRVGRVRQTIDDNNLLTSSVDLQVGFPLLPLRVEGTVVTTATMKVVSDDLAELQIVKTQVRGSNIPFLNEYLEDPRLDMPMGDLYQRLNGKVPVVPMKTYYVDEGMRIARDIDDNFFVFTRA
;
A
#
# COMPACT_ATOMS: atom_id res chain seq x y z
N MET A 1 46.75 67.66 -8.30
CA MET A 1 45.88 67.77 -9.50
C MET A 1 45.44 66.38 -9.90
N LEU A 2 44.20 66.03 -9.56
CA LEU A 2 43.44 64.89 -10.11
C LEU A 2 41.98 65.37 -10.16
N PRO A 3 41.34 65.38 -11.34
CA PRO A 3 39.97 65.86 -11.47
C PRO A 3 38.95 64.75 -11.20
N THR A 4 37.95 65.10 -10.41
CA THR A 4 36.69 64.40 -10.17
C THR A 4 35.96 64.16 -11.48
N THR A 5 35.70 62.90 -11.85
CA THR A 5 34.86 62.53 -13.00
C THR A 5 33.55 61.95 -12.50
N THR A 6 32.49 62.75 -12.62
CA THR A 6 31.09 62.35 -12.45
C THR A 6 30.70 61.40 -13.58
N THR A 7 30.41 60.13 -13.26
CA THR A 7 29.83 59.18 -14.22
C THR A 7 28.34 58.99 -13.93
N THR A 8 27.52 59.51 -14.83
CA THR A 8 26.08 59.32 -14.90
C THR A 8 25.76 57.85 -15.16
N ARG A 9 25.21 57.14 -14.17
CA ARG A 9 24.79 55.74 -14.32
C ARG A 9 23.35 55.70 -14.87
N SER A 10 23.25 55.39 -16.16
CA SER A 10 22.02 55.07 -16.87
C SER A 10 21.25 53.95 -16.17
N SER A 11 20.02 54.24 -15.74
CA SER A 11 19.07 53.26 -15.23
C SER A 11 18.47 52.47 -16.40
N LYS A 12 19.07 51.34 -16.75
CA LYS A 12 18.42 50.32 -17.58
C LYS A 12 17.29 49.68 -16.76
N ARG A 13 16.05 50.11 -17.02
CA ARG A 13 14.84 49.39 -16.59
C ARG A 13 14.84 48.04 -17.29
N TRP A 14 14.76 46.98 -16.50
CA TRP A 14 14.53 45.63 -17.00
C TRP A 14 13.07 45.57 -17.47
N ALA A 15 12.86 45.44 -18.78
CA ALA A 15 11.57 45.07 -19.33
C ALA A 15 11.42 43.56 -19.13
N PHE A 16 10.37 43.13 -18.44
CA PHE A 16 9.98 41.73 -18.42
C PHE A 16 9.26 41.42 -19.73
N ASP A 17 9.86 40.59 -20.58
CA ASP A 17 9.19 39.94 -21.71
C ASP A 17 8.07 39.06 -21.14
N THR A 18 6.82 39.43 -21.38
CA THR A 18 5.63 38.66 -21.00
C THR A 18 5.15 37.79 -22.16
N ASP A 19 6.04 37.01 -22.78
CA ASP A 19 5.65 36.17 -23.91
C ASP A 19 6.36 34.82 -23.95
N SER A 20 6.18 34.04 -22.88
CA SER A 20 6.44 32.61 -22.85
C SER A 20 5.59 31.98 -21.72
N ALA A 21 4.28 31.93 -21.93
CA ALA A 21 3.41 31.08 -21.13
C ALA A 21 3.61 29.61 -21.56
N PRO A 22 3.95 28.68 -20.65
CA PRO A 22 3.99 27.27 -20.97
C PRO A 22 2.58 26.70 -20.79
N SER A 23 1.76 26.71 -21.85
CA SER A 23 0.47 26.03 -21.83
C SER A 23 0.11 25.51 -23.21
N ASP A 24 0.89 24.57 -23.70
CA ASP A 24 0.58 23.75 -24.87
C ASP A 24 -0.39 22.63 -24.44
N TYR A 25 -1.46 22.98 -23.74
CA TYR A 25 -2.57 22.07 -23.49
C TYR A 25 -3.33 21.92 -24.82
N ASP A 26 -3.06 20.84 -25.52
CA ASP A 26 -3.81 20.49 -26.72
C ASP A 26 -5.18 19.94 -26.31
N PHE A 27 -6.24 20.62 -26.75
CA PHE A 27 -7.63 20.20 -26.50
C PHE A 27 -7.93 18.79 -27.06
N GLN A 28 -7.08 18.29 -27.97
CA GLN A 28 -7.22 16.96 -28.56
C GLN A 28 -6.91 15.81 -27.59
N ASP A 29 -6.19 16.05 -26.49
CA ASP A 29 -5.96 15.04 -25.43
C ASP A 29 -7.21 14.73 -24.58
N LEU A 30 -8.30 15.48 -24.76
CA LEU A 30 -9.58 15.27 -24.07
C LEU A 30 -10.50 14.27 -24.79
N THR A 31 -10.04 13.63 -25.87
CA THR A 31 -10.88 12.73 -26.70
C THR A 31 -10.90 11.28 -26.25
N GLY A 32 -10.23 10.95 -25.14
CA GLY A 32 -10.40 9.66 -24.48
C GLY A 32 -11.63 9.68 -23.58
N GLU A 33 -12.76 9.14 -24.06
CA GLU A 33 -13.88 8.77 -23.19
C GLU A 33 -13.46 7.65 -22.23
N LYS A 34 -12.70 7.99 -21.19
CA LYS A 34 -12.86 7.30 -19.92
C LYS A 34 -14.08 7.94 -19.28
N ALA A 35 -15.20 7.20 -19.30
CA ALA A 35 -16.34 7.52 -18.46
C ALA A 35 -15.87 7.49 -17.00
N ALA A 36 -15.43 8.65 -16.49
CA ALA A 36 -15.36 8.88 -15.07
C ALA A 36 -16.80 8.80 -14.59
N THR A 37 -17.12 7.77 -13.82
CA THR A 37 -18.36 7.71 -13.07
C THR A 37 -18.28 8.81 -12.03
N VAL A 38 -18.77 10.00 -12.40
CA VAL A 38 -18.92 11.14 -11.50
C VAL A 38 -19.94 10.71 -10.45
N ASP A 39 -19.51 10.71 -9.19
CA ASP A 39 -20.38 10.50 -8.06
C ASP A 39 -21.50 11.55 -8.07
N GLU A 40 -22.75 11.10 -8.05
CA GLU A 40 -23.93 11.96 -8.30
C GLU A 40 -24.22 12.93 -7.14
N ASN A 41 -23.51 12.82 -6.00
CA ASN A 41 -23.69 13.68 -4.84
C ASN A 41 -22.40 14.46 -4.48
N GLU A 42 -22.30 15.72 -4.95
CA GLU A 42 -21.17 16.62 -4.65
C GLU A 42 -20.92 16.79 -3.14
N GLU A 43 -21.96 16.70 -2.31
CA GLU A 43 -21.83 16.79 -0.85
C GLU A 43 -21.03 15.60 -0.30
N ASP A 44 -21.34 14.38 -0.73
CA ASP A 44 -20.65 13.16 -0.30
C ASP A 44 -19.18 13.17 -0.72
N ALA A 45 -18.89 13.65 -1.94
CA ALA A 45 -17.51 13.82 -2.41
C ALA A 45 -16.69 14.76 -1.51
N SER A 46 -17.28 15.89 -1.09
CA SER A 46 -16.61 16.83 -0.20
C SER A 46 -16.35 16.24 1.20
N ILE A 47 -17.29 15.45 1.72
CA ILE A 47 -17.17 14.77 3.01
C ILE A 47 -16.07 13.71 2.93
N ARG A 48 -16.07 12.88 1.88
CA ARG A 48 -15.02 11.89 1.67
C ARG A 48 -13.63 12.51 1.62
N ASP A 49 -13.48 13.64 0.94
CA ASP A 49 -12.21 14.34 0.86
C ASP A 49 -11.73 14.87 2.22
N ALA A 50 -12.65 15.36 3.06
CA ALA A 50 -12.32 15.75 4.44
C ALA A 50 -11.88 14.54 5.27
N LEU A 51 -12.63 13.43 5.21
CA LEU A 51 -12.31 12.19 5.93
C LEU A 51 -10.97 11.59 5.47
N LYS A 52 -10.71 11.54 4.15
CA LYS A 52 -9.44 11.07 3.58
C LYS A 52 -8.26 11.90 4.09
N ARG A 53 -8.38 13.23 4.12
CA ARG A 53 -7.32 14.12 4.64
C ARG A 53 -7.04 13.85 6.12
N GLU A 54 -8.08 13.74 6.93
CA GLU A 54 -7.92 13.46 8.37
C GLU A 54 -7.29 12.10 8.62
N LEU A 55 -7.73 11.06 7.89
CA LEU A 55 -7.18 9.71 7.97
C LEU A 55 -5.68 9.69 7.60
N LEU A 56 -5.30 10.37 6.52
CA LEU A 56 -3.90 10.46 6.08
C LEU A 56 -3.04 11.27 7.04
N LEU A 57 -3.60 12.33 7.64
CA LEU A 57 -2.92 13.09 8.69
C LEU A 57 -2.61 12.21 9.90
N LEU A 58 -3.62 11.48 10.42
CA LEU A 58 -3.45 10.57 11.54
C LEU A 58 -2.49 9.43 11.22
N SER A 59 -2.60 8.84 10.02
CA SER A 59 -1.64 7.86 9.51
C SER A 59 -0.21 8.39 9.55
N SER A 60 0.03 9.64 9.16
CA SER A 60 1.38 10.22 9.13
C SER A 60 2.00 10.42 10.52
N VAL A 61 1.21 10.83 11.53
CA VAL A 61 1.70 11.09 12.88
C VAL A 61 1.82 9.84 13.74
N THR A 62 1.08 8.78 13.40
CA THR A 62 1.05 7.51 14.14
C THR A 62 1.97 6.44 13.55
N ASN A 63 2.78 6.79 12.53
CA ASN A 63 3.56 5.84 11.74
C ASN A 63 2.68 4.71 11.18
N ARG A 64 1.69 5.09 10.36
CA ARG A 64 0.74 4.16 9.70
C ARG A 64 -0.12 3.35 10.69
N GLY A 65 -0.33 3.86 11.90
CA GLY A 65 -1.12 3.21 12.95
C GLY A 65 -0.31 2.41 13.98
N GLU A 66 1.01 2.27 13.80
CA GLU A 66 1.86 1.45 14.70
C GLU A 66 1.95 2.03 16.11
N TYR A 67 1.94 3.36 16.25
CA TYR A 67 2.09 4.06 17.53
C TYR A 67 0.83 4.78 18.00
N CYS A 68 -0.35 4.36 17.54
CA CYS A 68 -1.62 4.91 18.00
C CYS A 68 -1.85 4.69 19.50
N SER A 69 -2.28 5.74 20.18
CA SER A 69 -3.03 5.63 21.43
C SER A 69 -4.40 4.99 21.20
N LYS A 70 -5.08 4.58 22.28
CA LYS A 70 -6.43 4.00 22.20
C LYS A 70 -7.45 4.98 21.62
N ASP A 71 -7.33 6.26 21.97
CA ASP A 71 -8.26 7.28 21.50
C ASP A 71 -8.05 7.55 20.00
N GLU A 72 -6.80 7.63 19.55
CA GLU A 72 -6.48 7.73 18.12
C GLU A 72 -6.92 6.50 17.34
N GLN A 73 -6.79 5.30 17.93
CA GLN A 73 -7.27 4.07 17.30
C GLN A 73 -8.79 4.09 17.10
N ASN A 74 -9.57 4.59 18.07
CA ASN A 74 -11.02 4.73 17.92
C ASN A 74 -11.37 5.73 16.81
N ILE A 75 -10.66 6.87 16.76
CA ILE A 75 -10.86 7.87 15.69
C ILE A 75 -10.56 7.25 14.32
N LEU A 76 -9.47 6.50 14.17
CA LEU A 76 -9.15 5.82 12.92
C LEU A 76 -10.23 4.82 12.49
N VAL A 77 -10.76 4.03 13.45
CA VAL A 77 -11.85 3.09 13.19
C VAL A 77 -13.09 3.84 12.69
N ASP A 78 -13.45 4.95 13.34
CA ASP A 78 -14.62 5.76 12.98
C ASP A 78 -14.46 6.42 11.60
N LEU A 79 -13.27 6.92 11.26
CA LEU A 79 -12.97 7.49 9.95
C LEU A 79 -13.05 6.44 8.83
N VAL A 80 -12.47 5.25 9.08
CA VAL A 80 -12.54 4.13 8.13
C VAL A 80 -13.99 3.70 7.92
N ALA A 81 -14.77 3.54 9.00
CA ALA A 81 -16.17 3.13 8.89
C ALA A 81 -17.02 4.16 8.11
N GLN A 82 -16.79 5.46 8.31
CA GLN A 82 -17.48 6.52 7.57
C GLN A 82 -17.09 6.52 6.08
N LEU A 83 -15.82 6.31 5.75
CA LEU A 83 -15.38 6.18 4.36
C LEU A 83 -16.02 4.96 3.70
N GLU A 84 -16.01 3.80 4.36
CA GLU A 84 -16.65 2.58 3.86
C GLU A 84 -18.15 2.79 3.59
N ALA A 85 -18.85 3.55 4.44
CA ALA A 85 -20.26 3.89 4.25
C ALA A 85 -20.52 4.84 3.07
N LEU A 86 -19.54 5.70 2.74
CA LEU A 86 -19.59 6.65 1.63
C LEU A 86 -18.90 6.12 0.36
N ASN A 87 -18.58 4.83 0.30
CA ASN A 87 -17.83 4.25 -0.82
C ASN A 87 -18.46 4.62 -2.18
N PRO A 88 -17.73 5.33 -3.07
CA PRO A 88 -18.27 5.79 -4.34
C PRO A 88 -18.37 4.66 -5.39
N THR A 89 -17.77 3.51 -5.14
CA THR A 89 -17.68 2.40 -6.10
C THR A 89 -18.63 1.27 -5.72
N ALA A 90 -19.65 0.99 -6.54
CA ALA A 90 -20.64 -0.07 -6.26
C ALA A 90 -20.04 -1.48 -6.14
N SER A 91 -19.03 -1.81 -6.95
CA SER A 91 -18.34 -3.12 -6.94
C SER A 91 -16.84 -2.94 -6.67
N PRO A 92 -16.44 -2.60 -5.44
CA PRO A 92 -15.05 -2.24 -5.12
C PRO A 92 -14.05 -3.37 -5.41
N ALA A 93 -14.40 -4.64 -5.18
CA ALA A 93 -13.52 -5.77 -5.47
C ALA A 93 -13.23 -5.94 -6.98
N ARG A 94 -14.14 -5.49 -7.85
CA ARG A 94 -13.95 -5.54 -9.32
C ARG A 94 -13.15 -4.36 -9.88
N ASN A 95 -13.06 -3.26 -9.14
CA ASN A 95 -12.48 -2.00 -9.58
C ASN A 95 -11.21 -1.64 -8.79
N CYS A 96 -10.57 -2.63 -8.16
CA CYS A 96 -9.40 -2.43 -7.29
C CYS A 96 -8.05 -2.56 -8.01
N GLN A 97 -8.02 -2.62 -9.35
CA GLN A 97 -6.79 -2.75 -10.13
C GLN A 97 -5.88 -1.53 -9.96
N GLY A 98 -4.57 -1.76 -9.96
CA GLY A 98 -3.56 -0.71 -9.84
C GLY A 98 -2.45 -1.01 -8.85
N GLU A 99 -1.60 0.00 -8.65
CA GLU A 99 -0.55 0.00 -7.63
C GLU A 99 -1.02 0.75 -6.39
N TRP A 100 -0.83 0.12 -5.24
CA TRP A 100 -1.38 0.54 -3.96
C TRP A 100 -0.30 0.45 -2.89
N ASP A 101 0.04 1.56 -2.26
CA ASP A 101 0.95 1.60 -1.12
C ASP A 101 0.16 1.65 0.20
N LEU A 102 0.51 0.79 1.15
CA LEU A 102 -0.12 0.76 2.47
C LEU A 102 0.25 2.02 3.25
N CYS A 103 -0.76 2.83 3.57
CA CYS A 103 -0.59 4.04 4.37
C CYS A 103 -1.09 3.86 5.80
N LEU A 104 -2.02 2.94 6.07
CA LEU A 104 -2.53 2.73 7.43
C LEU A 104 -2.92 1.26 7.62
N SER A 105 -2.68 0.74 8.81
CA SER A 105 -3.14 -0.59 9.22
C SER A 105 -3.60 -0.57 10.67
N SER A 106 -4.66 -1.31 10.95
CA SER A 106 -5.14 -1.56 12.33
C SER A 106 -4.34 -2.66 13.06
N THR A 107 -3.49 -3.37 12.33
CA THR A 107 -2.66 -4.49 12.82
C THR A 107 -1.27 -4.47 12.17
N GLN A 108 -0.44 -5.51 12.33
CA GLN A 108 0.90 -5.53 11.74
C GLN A 108 0.86 -5.42 10.20
N PHE A 109 1.72 -4.57 9.62
CA PHE A 109 1.69 -4.24 8.18
C PHE A 109 1.82 -5.46 7.25
N PHE A 110 2.66 -6.43 7.63
CA PHE A 110 2.89 -7.64 6.84
C PHE A 110 1.64 -8.52 6.71
N ARG A 111 0.65 -8.37 7.60
CA ARG A 111 -0.63 -9.10 7.54
C ARG A 111 -1.51 -8.68 6.37
N SER A 112 -1.20 -7.57 5.71
CA SER A 112 -1.82 -7.21 4.43
C SER A 112 -1.42 -8.16 3.29
N SER A 113 -0.29 -8.88 3.41
CA SER A 113 0.18 -9.82 2.39
C SER A 113 -0.66 -11.11 2.36
N PRO A 114 -1.00 -11.64 1.16
CA PRO A 114 -1.70 -12.90 1.04
C PRO A 114 -1.00 -14.07 1.75
N PHE A 115 0.34 -14.04 1.85
CA PHE A 115 1.12 -15.07 2.55
C PHE A 115 0.68 -15.23 4.00
N PHE A 116 0.72 -14.15 4.76
CA PHE A 116 0.34 -14.16 6.18
C PHE A 116 -1.16 -14.42 6.37
N GLN A 117 -2.00 -13.92 5.47
CA GLN A 117 -3.42 -14.23 5.51
C GLN A 117 -3.71 -15.72 5.25
N SER A 118 -2.93 -16.39 4.40
CA SER A 118 -3.08 -17.84 4.20
C SER A 118 -2.71 -18.65 5.44
N LEU A 119 -1.68 -18.22 6.19
CA LEU A 119 -1.32 -18.84 7.45
C LEU A 119 -2.46 -18.70 8.45
N ARG A 120 -3.09 -17.52 8.48
CA ARG A 120 -4.26 -17.25 9.33
C ARG A 120 -5.45 -18.15 8.98
N VAL A 121 -5.71 -18.42 7.70
CA VAL A 121 -6.79 -19.33 7.27
C VAL A 121 -6.43 -20.81 7.48
N ALA A 122 -5.15 -21.18 7.32
CA ALA A 122 -4.68 -22.55 7.49
C ALA A 122 -4.65 -22.99 8.97
N VAL A 123 -4.45 -22.05 9.89
CA VAL A 123 -4.43 -22.31 11.34
C VAL A 123 -5.78 -21.97 11.96
N ASN A 124 -6.51 -23.00 12.42
CA ASN A 124 -7.82 -22.84 13.04
C ASN A 124 -7.78 -22.11 14.40
N ASP A 125 -6.67 -22.19 15.13
CA ASP A 125 -6.51 -21.53 16.43
C ASP A 125 -6.05 -20.08 16.25
N LYS A 126 -6.99 -19.15 16.42
CA LYS A 126 -6.75 -17.70 16.32
C LYS A 126 -5.74 -17.19 17.37
N ALA A 127 -5.76 -17.72 18.59
CA ALA A 127 -4.86 -17.25 19.64
C ALA A 127 -3.43 -17.69 19.34
N LEU A 128 -3.24 -18.94 18.90
CA LEU A 128 -1.94 -19.47 18.52
C LEU A 128 -1.32 -18.67 17.36
N ILE A 129 -2.08 -18.41 16.29
CA ILE A 129 -1.55 -17.72 15.12
C ILE A 129 -1.28 -16.23 15.41
N ASN A 130 -2.12 -15.56 16.20
CA ASN A 130 -1.88 -14.18 16.62
C ASN A 130 -0.63 -14.07 17.50
N ASN A 131 -0.44 -15.01 18.45
CA ASN A 131 0.81 -15.08 19.22
C ASN A 131 2.02 -15.30 18.30
N GLY A 132 1.87 -16.13 17.25
CA GLY A 132 2.89 -16.32 16.23
C GLY A 132 3.21 -15.04 15.46
N PHE A 133 2.20 -14.26 15.08
CA PHE A 133 2.39 -12.96 14.44
C PHE A 133 3.04 -11.94 15.36
N ASP A 134 2.66 -11.89 16.64
CA ASP A 134 3.29 -11.00 17.61
C ASP A 134 4.76 -11.39 17.88
N LEU A 135 5.06 -12.69 17.91
CA LEU A 135 6.44 -13.17 18.03
C LEU A 135 7.25 -12.86 16.77
N HIS A 136 6.66 -13.04 15.58
CA HIS A 136 7.27 -12.65 14.33
C HIS A 136 7.57 -11.15 14.31
N ASP A 137 6.58 -10.32 14.64
CA ASP A 137 6.72 -8.86 14.71
C ASP A 137 7.78 -8.42 15.72
N ARG A 138 7.83 -9.05 16.90
CA ARG A 138 8.87 -8.80 17.92
C ARG A 138 10.26 -9.25 17.49
N ALA A 139 10.37 -10.42 16.87
CA ALA A 139 11.62 -10.91 16.30
C ALA A 139 12.09 -10.03 15.14
N SER A 140 11.13 -9.44 14.43
CA SER A 140 11.29 -8.40 13.43
C SER A 140 11.33 -6.99 14.03
N THR A 141 11.28 -6.75 15.34
CA THR A 141 11.35 -5.37 15.89
C THR A 141 12.75 -4.76 15.85
N PRO A 142 13.86 -5.52 15.89
CA PRO A 142 15.15 -5.02 15.42
C PRO A 142 15.12 -4.66 13.93
N SER A 143 14.10 -5.11 13.20
CA SER A 143 13.85 -4.80 11.82
C SER A 143 12.80 -3.69 11.62
N ARG A 144 12.94 -2.89 10.57
CA ARG A 144 11.89 -1.95 10.16
C ARG A 144 11.15 -2.51 8.97
N VAL A 145 9.83 -2.60 9.06
CA VAL A 145 8.99 -2.85 7.88
C VAL A 145 8.90 -1.55 7.09
N GLY A 146 9.52 -1.54 5.91
CA GLY A 146 9.58 -0.40 5.01
C GLY A 146 8.28 -0.23 4.22
N ARG A 147 8.40 0.01 2.92
CA ARG A 147 7.25 0.15 2.03
C ARG A 147 6.50 -1.18 1.93
N VAL A 148 5.17 -1.12 1.99
CA VAL A 148 4.31 -2.24 1.66
C VAL A 148 3.47 -1.83 0.46
N ARG A 149 3.64 -2.54 -0.64
CA ARG A 149 2.96 -2.26 -1.90
C ARG A 149 2.19 -3.48 -2.37
N GLN A 150 1.03 -3.24 -2.98
CA GLN A 150 0.25 -4.24 -3.68
C GLN A 150 -0.02 -3.77 -5.10
N THR A 151 0.27 -4.62 -6.06
CA THR A 151 -0.11 -4.42 -7.46
C THR A 151 -1.16 -5.46 -7.81
N ILE A 152 -2.31 -5.01 -8.28
CA ILE A 152 -3.38 -5.86 -8.80
C ILE A 152 -3.46 -5.59 -10.30
N ASP A 153 -3.09 -6.58 -11.11
CA ASP A 153 -3.09 -6.47 -12.57
C ASP A 153 -4.46 -6.80 -13.19
N ASP A 154 -4.56 -6.58 -14.51
CA ASP A 154 -5.79 -6.83 -15.28
C ASP A 154 -6.14 -8.32 -15.37
N ASN A 155 -5.19 -9.22 -15.09
CA ASN A 155 -5.40 -10.66 -15.03
C ASN A 155 -5.86 -11.14 -13.64
N ASN A 156 -6.16 -10.22 -12.73
CA ASN A 156 -6.46 -10.48 -11.33
C ASN A 156 -5.32 -11.24 -10.62
N LEU A 157 -4.08 -10.89 -10.91
CA LEU A 157 -2.93 -11.33 -10.15
C LEU A 157 -2.55 -10.24 -9.14
N LEU A 158 -2.58 -10.58 -7.86
CA LEU A 158 -2.16 -9.70 -6.78
C LEU A 158 -0.70 -10.02 -6.42
N THR A 159 0.17 -9.03 -6.59
CA THR A 159 1.56 -9.09 -6.13
C THR A 159 1.74 -8.14 -4.95
N SER A 160 2.05 -8.68 -3.77
CA SER A 160 2.33 -7.91 -2.55
C SER A 160 3.83 -7.92 -2.27
N SER A 161 4.45 -6.75 -2.17
CA SER A 161 5.85 -6.57 -1.80
C SER A 161 5.96 -5.86 -0.45
N VAL A 162 6.71 -6.45 0.47
CA VAL A 162 6.96 -5.93 1.81
C VAL A 162 8.46 -5.75 1.98
N ASP A 163 8.91 -4.51 2.07
CA ASP A 163 10.30 -4.19 2.37
C ASP A 163 10.60 -4.46 3.85
N LEU A 164 11.69 -5.14 4.12
CA LEU A 164 12.19 -5.45 5.44
C LEU A 164 13.61 -4.91 5.58
N GLN A 165 13.88 -4.24 6.69
CA GLN A 165 15.23 -3.82 7.08
C GLN A 165 15.58 -4.44 8.41
N VAL A 166 16.19 -5.63 8.42
CA VAL A 166 16.56 -6.40 9.62
C VAL A 166 17.87 -5.91 10.22
N GLY A 167 17.82 -5.34 11.43
CA GLY A 167 19.01 -5.10 12.25
C GLY A 167 19.46 -6.38 12.95
N PHE A 168 20.76 -6.68 12.91
CA PHE A 168 21.35 -7.75 13.72
C PHE A 168 21.77 -7.24 15.10
N PRO A 169 21.36 -7.90 16.20
CA PRO A 169 21.92 -7.62 17.51
C PRO A 169 23.44 -7.81 17.50
N LEU A 170 24.20 -6.86 18.04
CA LEU A 170 25.67 -6.84 18.14
C LEU A 170 26.49 -6.55 16.86
N LEU A 171 25.88 -6.40 15.68
CA LEU A 171 26.59 -6.01 14.46
C LEU A 171 25.99 -4.72 13.89
N PRO A 172 26.79 -3.71 13.50
CA PRO A 172 26.30 -2.48 12.87
C PRO A 172 25.93 -2.73 11.38
N LEU A 173 25.35 -3.88 11.08
CA LEU A 173 24.91 -4.28 9.75
C LEU A 173 23.38 -4.34 9.74
N ARG A 174 22.79 -3.60 8.80
CA ARG A 174 21.37 -3.67 8.48
C ARG A 174 21.20 -4.50 7.24
N VAL A 175 20.33 -5.49 7.33
CA VAL A 175 20.00 -6.38 6.24
C VAL A 175 18.73 -5.90 5.61
N GLU A 176 18.79 -5.50 4.35
CA GLU A 176 17.62 -5.08 3.58
C GLU A 176 17.16 -6.25 2.72
N GLY A 177 15.86 -6.37 2.48
CA GLY A 177 15.29 -7.35 1.56
C GLY A 177 13.79 -7.15 1.40
N THR A 178 13.23 -7.51 0.25
CA THR A 178 11.82 -7.35 -0.07
C THR A 178 11.17 -8.72 -0.22
N VAL A 179 10.18 -9.02 0.62
CA VAL A 179 9.37 -10.23 0.48
C VAL A 179 8.26 -9.96 -0.53
N VAL A 180 8.26 -10.69 -1.65
CA VAL A 180 7.25 -10.57 -2.69
C VAL A 180 6.38 -11.82 -2.70
N THR A 181 5.08 -11.66 -2.50
CA THR A 181 4.09 -12.73 -2.58
C THR A 181 3.16 -12.48 -3.76
N THR A 182 2.97 -13.51 -4.58
CA THR A 182 2.04 -13.49 -5.72
C THR A 182 0.87 -14.43 -5.43
N ALA A 183 -0.35 -13.93 -5.62
CA ALA A 183 -1.59 -14.68 -5.45
C ALA A 183 -2.53 -14.43 -6.64
N THR A 184 -3.26 -15.46 -7.06
CA THR A 184 -4.40 -15.28 -7.96
C THR A 184 -5.58 -14.74 -7.16
N MET A 185 -6.33 -13.82 -7.77
CA MET A 185 -7.51 -13.19 -7.19
C MET A 185 -8.74 -13.57 -8.02
N LYS A 186 -9.77 -14.07 -7.36
CA LYS A 186 -11.06 -14.39 -7.97
C LYS A 186 -12.16 -13.59 -7.28
N VAL A 187 -12.76 -12.66 -7.99
CA VAL A 187 -13.87 -11.86 -7.44
C VAL A 187 -15.14 -12.72 -7.35
N VAL A 188 -15.70 -12.84 -6.14
CA VAL A 188 -16.87 -13.69 -5.84
C VAL A 188 -18.15 -12.86 -5.67
N SER A 189 -18.06 -11.68 -5.08
CA SER A 189 -19.14 -10.69 -4.96
C SER A 189 -18.63 -9.28 -5.23
N ASP A 190 -19.48 -8.27 -5.05
CA ASP A 190 -19.10 -6.86 -5.25
C ASP A 190 -17.97 -6.39 -4.34
N ASP A 191 -17.90 -6.92 -3.12
CA ASP A 191 -16.94 -6.58 -2.08
C ASP A 191 -15.92 -7.69 -1.78
N LEU A 192 -16.17 -8.95 -2.17
CA LEU A 192 -15.31 -10.09 -1.82
C LEU A 192 -14.51 -10.62 -3.00
N ALA A 193 -13.21 -10.76 -2.79
CA ALA A 193 -12.32 -11.55 -3.62
C ALA A 193 -11.69 -12.70 -2.82
N GLU A 194 -11.52 -13.85 -3.49
CA GLU A 194 -10.79 -15.00 -2.97
C GLU A 194 -9.37 -14.99 -3.52
N LEU A 195 -8.38 -15.05 -2.63
CA LEU A 195 -6.97 -15.12 -2.98
C LEU A 195 -6.43 -16.55 -2.80
N GLN A 196 -5.64 -17.01 -3.76
CA GLN A 196 -4.85 -18.25 -3.63
C GLN A 196 -3.38 -17.96 -3.93
N ILE A 197 -2.50 -18.31 -3.01
CA ILE A 197 -1.07 -18.04 -3.18
C ILE A 197 -0.51 -18.94 -4.28
N VAL A 198 0.20 -18.30 -5.20
CA VAL A 198 1.02 -18.98 -6.21
C VAL A 198 2.42 -19.20 -5.64
N LYS A 199 3.10 -18.11 -5.27
CA LYS A 199 4.50 -18.16 -4.81
C LYS A 199 4.88 -17.03 -3.88
N THR A 200 5.94 -17.24 -3.11
CA THR A 200 6.59 -16.23 -2.28
C THR A 200 8.10 -16.29 -2.50
N GLN A 201 8.72 -15.13 -2.69
CA GLN A 201 10.15 -14.97 -2.98
C GLN A 201 10.72 -13.81 -2.13
N VAL A 202 12.02 -13.83 -1.86
CA VAL A 202 12.72 -12.71 -1.21
C VAL A 202 13.68 -12.11 -2.23
N ARG A 203 13.61 -10.80 -2.46
CA ARG A 203 14.40 -10.07 -3.47
C ARG A 203 15.27 -9.00 -2.82
N GLY A 204 16.38 -8.64 -3.48
CA GLY A 204 17.16 -7.47 -3.12
C GLY A 204 17.78 -7.58 -1.73
N SER A 205 18.11 -8.80 -1.33
CA SER A 205 18.82 -8.98 -0.07
C SER A 205 20.20 -8.34 -0.19
N ASN A 206 20.75 -7.77 0.88
CA ASN A 206 22.12 -7.24 0.88
C ASN A 206 23.10 -8.16 1.63
N ILE A 207 22.67 -9.37 2.01
CA ILE A 207 23.55 -10.40 2.60
C ILE A 207 24.21 -11.22 1.48
N PRO A 208 25.56 -11.19 1.35
CA PRO A 208 26.29 -11.84 0.25
C PRO A 208 26.02 -13.35 0.10
N PHE A 209 25.74 -14.06 1.20
CA PHE A 209 25.48 -15.51 1.21
C PHE A 209 24.01 -15.90 1.06
N LEU A 210 23.08 -14.99 1.34
CA LEU A 210 21.65 -15.23 1.15
C LEU A 210 21.19 -14.79 -0.24
N ASN A 211 21.89 -13.89 -0.91
CA ASN A 211 21.56 -13.50 -2.29
C ASN A 211 21.69 -14.67 -3.26
N GLU A 212 22.77 -15.46 -3.16
CA GLU A 212 22.95 -16.63 -4.05
C GLU A 212 21.90 -17.73 -3.84
N TYR A 213 21.29 -17.82 -2.65
CA TYR A 213 20.23 -18.79 -2.37
C TYR A 213 18.84 -18.20 -2.57
N LEU A 214 18.51 -17.04 -1.99
CA LEU A 214 17.17 -16.45 -2.03
C LEU A 214 16.83 -15.79 -3.37
N GLU A 215 17.82 -15.33 -4.14
CA GLU A 215 17.59 -14.73 -5.47
C GLU A 215 17.72 -15.76 -6.61
N ASP A 216 18.00 -17.04 -6.31
CA ASP A 216 17.86 -18.10 -7.29
C ASP A 216 16.37 -18.25 -7.63
N PRO A 217 15.94 -18.13 -8.90
CA PRO A 217 14.56 -18.39 -9.29
C PRO A 217 14.09 -19.83 -8.98
N ARG A 218 14.99 -20.74 -8.59
CA ARG A 218 14.69 -22.08 -8.05
C ARG A 218 14.32 -22.09 -6.56
N LEU A 219 14.54 -20.99 -5.84
CA LEU A 219 14.14 -20.78 -4.44
C LEU A 219 12.82 -20.00 -4.30
N ASP A 220 12.11 -19.77 -5.42
CA ASP A 220 10.68 -19.50 -5.41
C ASP A 220 10.02 -20.57 -4.54
N MET A 221 9.57 -20.24 -3.33
CA MET A 221 8.85 -21.18 -2.50
C MET A 221 7.46 -21.33 -3.14
N PRO A 222 7.15 -22.47 -3.79
CA PRO A 222 5.87 -22.65 -4.48
C PRO A 222 4.84 -22.97 -3.40
N MET A 223 4.47 -21.97 -2.60
CA MET A 223 3.65 -22.15 -1.42
C MET A 223 2.30 -22.79 -1.77
N GLY A 224 1.74 -22.50 -2.95
CA GLY A 224 0.58 -23.21 -3.49
C GLY A 224 0.83 -24.73 -3.56
N ASP A 225 1.91 -25.15 -4.21
CA ASP A 225 2.26 -26.57 -4.33
C ASP A 225 2.58 -27.21 -2.97
N LEU A 226 3.24 -26.47 -2.08
CA LEU A 226 3.57 -26.96 -0.74
C LEU A 226 2.31 -27.21 0.08
N TYR A 227 1.35 -26.27 0.08
CA TYR A 227 0.05 -26.47 0.71
C TYR A 227 -0.72 -27.63 0.07
N GLN A 228 -0.69 -27.74 -1.26
CA GLN A 228 -1.34 -28.83 -1.97
C GLN A 228 -0.76 -30.20 -1.56
N ARG A 229 0.56 -30.29 -1.35
CA ARG A 229 1.24 -31.53 -0.94
C ARG A 229 1.01 -31.88 0.54
N LEU A 230 1.04 -30.88 1.44
CA LEU A 230 0.93 -31.12 2.88
C LEU A 230 -0.52 -31.26 3.35
N ASN A 231 -1.41 -30.40 2.83
CA ASN A 231 -2.78 -30.25 3.33
C ASN A 231 -3.85 -30.69 2.32
N GLY A 232 -3.44 -31.12 1.11
CA GLY A 232 -4.35 -31.55 0.04
C GLY A 232 -5.15 -30.41 -0.63
N LYS A 233 -5.01 -29.18 -0.14
CA LYS A 233 -5.66 -27.98 -0.69
C LYS A 233 -4.84 -26.72 -0.40
N VAL A 234 -4.85 -25.79 -1.33
CA VAL A 234 -4.35 -24.41 -1.11
C VAL A 234 -5.39 -23.63 -0.31
N PRO A 235 -5.02 -22.97 0.80
CA PRO A 235 -5.93 -22.10 1.54
C PRO A 235 -6.53 -21.02 0.64
N VAL A 236 -7.84 -20.84 0.71
CA VAL A 236 -8.56 -19.76 0.04
C VAL A 236 -8.71 -18.62 1.03
N VAL A 237 -8.08 -17.49 0.73
CA VAL A 237 -8.08 -16.33 1.61
C VAL A 237 -9.18 -15.36 1.18
N PRO A 238 -10.17 -15.07 2.03
CA PRO A 238 -11.15 -14.03 1.74
C PRO A 238 -10.52 -12.65 1.96
N MET A 239 -10.51 -11.81 0.92
CA MET A 239 -10.15 -10.41 0.99
C MET A 239 -11.38 -9.57 0.66
N LYS A 240 -11.87 -8.82 1.65
CA LYS A 240 -12.98 -7.90 1.42
C LYS A 240 -12.45 -6.51 1.12
N THR A 241 -12.95 -5.87 0.08
CA THR A 241 -12.65 -4.48 -0.26
C THR A 241 -13.92 -3.67 -0.05
N TYR A 242 -13.90 -2.74 0.90
CA TYR A 242 -15.09 -1.96 1.29
C TYR A 242 -15.11 -0.56 0.72
N TYR A 243 -13.96 -0.03 0.30
CA TYR A 243 -13.84 1.28 -0.30
C TYR A 243 -12.83 1.24 -1.44
N VAL A 244 -13.19 1.83 -2.58
CA VAL A 244 -12.25 2.14 -3.66
C VAL A 244 -12.66 3.46 -4.29
N ASP A 245 -11.68 4.36 -4.47
CA ASP A 245 -11.76 5.46 -5.41
C ASP A 245 -10.45 5.57 -6.21
N GLU A 246 -10.26 6.66 -6.94
CA GLU A 246 -9.06 6.93 -7.73
C GLU A 246 -7.75 6.96 -6.92
N GLY A 247 -7.82 7.32 -5.63
CA GLY A 247 -6.68 7.63 -4.78
C GLY A 247 -6.50 6.71 -3.58
N MET A 248 -7.54 5.97 -3.17
CA MET A 248 -7.56 5.20 -1.94
C MET A 248 -8.33 3.88 -2.08
N ARG A 249 -7.84 2.85 -1.38
CA ARG A 249 -8.50 1.56 -1.23
C ARG A 249 -8.50 1.11 0.23
N ILE A 250 -9.62 0.60 0.72
CA ILE A 250 -9.73 0.02 2.06
C ILE A 250 -10.11 -1.46 1.93
N ALA A 251 -9.27 -2.33 2.48
CA ALA A 251 -9.51 -3.76 2.52
C ALA A 251 -9.51 -4.28 3.97
N ARG A 252 -10.23 -5.38 4.21
CA ARG A 252 -10.27 -6.08 5.51
C ARG A 252 -9.89 -7.56 5.37
N ASP A 253 -9.19 -8.08 6.37
CA ASP A 253 -8.92 -9.51 6.51
C ASP A 253 -10.08 -10.28 7.17
N ILE A 254 -9.90 -11.59 7.34
CA ILE A 254 -10.87 -12.50 7.99
C ILE A 254 -11.14 -12.16 9.47
N ASP A 255 -10.28 -11.36 10.10
CA ASP A 255 -10.41 -10.92 11.48
C ASP A 255 -10.94 -9.47 11.58
N ASP A 256 -11.44 -8.92 10.47
CA ASP A 256 -11.93 -7.54 10.30
C ASP A 256 -10.87 -6.44 10.55
N ASN A 257 -9.58 -6.79 10.54
CA ASN A 257 -8.52 -5.79 10.55
C ASN A 257 -8.53 -5.05 9.21
N PHE A 258 -8.58 -3.72 9.25
CA PHE A 258 -8.52 -2.89 8.06
C PHE A 258 -7.07 -2.55 7.66
N PHE A 259 -6.90 -2.38 6.36
CA PHE A 259 -5.70 -1.92 5.67
C PHE A 259 -6.12 -0.83 4.67
N VAL A 260 -5.56 0.36 4.83
CA VAL A 260 -5.80 1.50 3.93
C VAL A 260 -4.58 1.65 3.03
N PHE A 261 -4.85 1.72 1.74
CA PHE A 261 -3.85 1.94 0.71
C PHE A 261 -4.13 3.23 -0.03
N THR A 262 -3.06 3.91 -0.46
CA THR A 262 -3.13 5.03 -1.41
C THR A 262 -2.58 4.60 -2.76
N ARG A 263 -3.06 5.23 -3.83
CA ARG A 263 -2.52 5.03 -5.18
C ARG A 263 -1.04 5.42 -5.20
N ALA A 264 -0.22 4.60 -5.84
CA ALA A 264 1.24 4.70 -5.82
C ALA A 264 1.84 5.46 -7.01
#